data_AF-A0A958LI07-F1
#
_entry.id   AF-A0A958LI07-F1
#
_cell.length_a   1.000
_cell.length_b   1.000
_cell.length_c   1.000
_cell.angle_alpha   90.00
_cell.angle_beta   90.00
_cell.angle_gamma   90.00
#
_symmetry.space_group_name_H-M   'P 1'
#
loop_
_entity.id
_entity.type
_entity.pdbx_description
1 polymer ?
#
loop_
_entity_poly.entity_id
_entity_poly.type
_entity_poly.pdbx_seq_one_letter_code
_entity_poly.pdbx_strand_id
1 'polypeptide(L)'
;MKTYQLFIFISLLLLGRTIGAASPTFGPEFNFTNDELIGAGRAAGAGVIRVSANEKMAQRFYEKVIEKCPECTYSQRREPRTFFSIRHPDDWSFEIALDPWVVEVHTDPMTTDQLRARQLEIQRLIFDTALELDLFSQDTSGHIHVGLLSAFDDDPKLFRNFIVDWTTYSRMASVLFGADSQGAPTMDMRGRHRLNNFRKIIAFFDQKLLNPEDERAFWVKVTKDIFLKKLSRFLD
;
A
#
# COMPACT_ATOMS: atom_id res chain seq x y z
N MET A 1 -11.57 -8.03 50.45
CA MET A 1 -11.88 -8.58 49.11
C MET A 1 -11.86 -10.10 49.21
N LYS A 2 -12.92 -10.81 48.84
CA LYS A 2 -12.98 -12.28 48.97
C LYS A 2 -12.09 -12.92 47.89
N THR A 3 -11.40 -14.01 48.20
CA THR A 3 -10.42 -14.72 47.35
C THR A 3 -10.95 -15.02 45.93
N TYR A 4 -12.26 -15.23 45.79
CA TYR A 4 -12.95 -15.49 44.52
C TYR A 4 -13.02 -14.25 43.60
N GLN A 5 -13.08 -13.03 44.15
CA GLN A 5 -13.06 -11.79 43.35
C GLN A 5 -11.68 -11.52 42.74
N LEU A 6 -10.60 -11.91 43.43
CA LEU A 6 -9.23 -11.80 42.91
C LEU A 6 -9.00 -12.78 41.75
N PHE A 7 -9.54 -14.00 41.84
CA PHE A 7 -9.45 -14.98 40.76
C PHE A 7 -10.20 -14.55 39.50
N ILE A 8 -11.42 -14.00 39.62
CA ILE A 8 -12.18 -13.49 38.47
C ILE A 8 -11.43 -12.32 37.80
N PHE A 9 -10.83 -11.43 38.59
CA PHE A 9 -10.07 -10.29 38.06
C PHE A 9 -8.80 -10.73 37.33
N ILE A 10 -8.06 -11.72 37.87
CA ILE A 10 -6.86 -12.29 37.23
C ILE A 10 -7.24 -13.04 35.95
N SER A 11 -8.32 -13.82 35.95
CA SER A 11 -8.81 -14.52 34.75
C SER A 11 -9.25 -13.55 33.65
N LEU A 12 -9.91 -12.44 33.99
CA LEU A 12 -10.25 -11.39 33.02
C LEU A 12 -9.01 -10.65 32.47
N LEU A 13 -7.98 -10.44 33.30
CA LEU A 13 -6.69 -9.86 32.87
C LEU A 13 -5.88 -10.82 31.99
N LEU A 14 -5.98 -12.13 32.21
CA LEU A 14 -5.33 -13.15 31.38
C LEU A 14 -6.09 -13.38 30.05
N LEU A 15 -7.42 -13.29 30.05
CA LEU A 15 -8.23 -13.33 28.82
C LEU A 15 -8.05 -12.08 27.95
N GLY A 16 -7.84 -10.91 28.56
CA GLY A 16 -7.64 -9.64 27.84
C GLY A 16 -6.31 -9.48 27.09
N ARG A 17 -5.34 -10.40 27.26
CA ARG A 17 -4.01 -10.32 26.64
C ARG A 17 -3.79 -11.25 25.44
N THR A 18 -4.84 -11.94 24.98
CA THR A 18 -4.77 -12.78 23.77
C THR A 18 -5.53 -12.17 22.60
N ILE A 19 -5.58 -10.85 22.52
CA ILE A 19 -5.83 -10.18 21.25
C ILE A 19 -4.55 -10.38 20.46
N GLY A 20 -4.47 -11.48 19.70
CA GLY A 20 -3.34 -11.74 18.81
C GLY A 20 -3.11 -10.53 17.92
N ALA A 21 -1.85 -10.11 17.79
CA ALA A 21 -1.45 -9.03 16.90
C ALA A 21 -2.15 -9.19 15.55
N ALA A 22 -2.80 -8.13 15.08
CA ALA A 22 -3.46 -8.18 13.79
C ALA A 22 -2.40 -8.50 12.74
N SER A 23 -2.66 -9.46 11.85
CA SER A 23 -1.68 -9.78 10.82
C SER A 23 -1.43 -8.53 9.95
N PRO A 24 -0.17 -8.26 9.56
CA PRO A 24 0.15 -7.13 8.72
C PRO A 24 -0.63 -7.21 7.42
N THR A 25 -1.09 -6.05 6.93
CA THR A 25 -1.76 -5.95 5.64
C THR A 25 -0.87 -5.26 4.61
N PHE A 26 -0.98 -5.73 3.38
CA PHE A 26 -0.23 -5.27 2.22
C PHE A 26 -1.22 -4.90 1.12
N GLY A 27 -1.07 -3.74 0.51
CA GLY A 27 -1.78 -3.35 -0.71
C GLY A 27 -0.86 -3.52 -1.91
N PRO A 28 -0.92 -4.66 -2.63
CA PRO A 28 -0.20 -4.81 -3.89
C PRO A 28 -0.61 -3.76 -4.91
N GLU A 29 0.40 -3.22 -5.59
CA GLU A 29 0.25 -2.40 -6.77
C GLU A 29 0.93 -3.09 -7.96
N PHE A 30 0.19 -3.25 -9.05
CA PHE A 30 0.66 -3.93 -10.25
C PHE A 30 0.72 -2.96 -11.43
N ASN A 31 1.89 -2.90 -12.07
CA ASN A 31 2.13 -2.02 -13.20
C ASN A 31 2.25 -2.81 -14.49
N PHE A 32 1.44 -2.44 -15.48
CA PHE A 32 1.31 -3.10 -16.78
C PHE A 32 1.59 -2.12 -17.92
N THR A 33 2.38 -2.54 -18.90
CA THR A 33 2.79 -1.71 -20.04
C THR A 33 2.85 -2.50 -21.34
N ASN A 34 3.03 -1.80 -22.45
CA ASN A 34 3.37 -2.36 -23.75
C ASN A 34 4.11 -1.32 -24.60
N ASP A 35 4.52 -1.71 -25.82
CA ASP A 35 5.25 -0.81 -26.72
C ASP A 35 4.49 0.47 -27.07
N GLU A 36 3.16 0.42 -27.14
CA GLU A 36 2.31 1.58 -27.38
C GLU A 36 2.39 2.58 -26.22
N LEU A 37 2.20 2.12 -24.98
CA LEU A 37 2.26 2.96 -23.79
C LEU A 37 3.66 3.53 -23.56
N ILE A 38 4.71 2.73 -23.80
CA ILE A 38 6.10 3.17 -23.72
C ILE A 38 6.37 4.25 -24.78
N GLY A 39 5.96 4.03 -26.03
CA GLY A 39 6.14 4.98 -27.12
C GLY A 39 5.41 6.31 -26.87
N ALA A 40 4.14 6.23 -26.45
CA ALA A 40 3.33 7.39 -26.13
C ALA A 40 3.89 8.16 -24.92
N GLY A 41 4.36 7.43 -23.91
CA GLY A 41 5.03 7.98 -22.74
C GLY A 41 6.33 8.70 -23.06
N ARG A 42 7.18 8.13 -23.91
CA ARG A 42 8.42 8.77 -24.39
C ARG A 42 8.14 10.04 -25.17
N ALA A 43 7.11 10.04 -26.01
CA ALA A 43 6.72 11.21 -26.79
C ALA A 43 6.17 12.35 -25.92
N ALA A 44 5.45 12.02 -24.83
CA ALA A 44 4.88 13.01 -23.92
C ALA A 44 5.88 13.55 -22.88
N GLY A 45 6.83 12.70 -22.44
CA GLY A 45 7.80 13.01 -21.38
C GLY A 45 7.56 12.21 -20.10
N ALA A 46 8.62 12.00 -19.31
CA ALA A 46 8.67 11.03 -18.21
C ALA A 46 7.69 11.27 -17.04
N GLY A 47 7.10 12.45 -16.93
CA GLY A 47 6.15 12.80 -15.85
C GLY A 47 4.70 12.96 -16.30
N VAL A 48 4.39 12.73 -17.58
CA VAL A 48 3.05 12.96 -18.11
C VAL A 48 2.19 11.72 -17.89
N ILE A 49 1.23 11.84 -16.97
CA ILE A 49 0.30 10.76 -16.61
C ILE A 49 -0.83 10.63 -17.65
N ARG A 50 -1.37 11.76 -18.09
CA ARG A 50 -2.54 11.79 -19.00
C ARG A 50 -2.08 11.83 -20.44
N VAL A 51 -1.88 10.64 -20.99
CA VAL A 51 -1.65 10.41 -22.41
C VAL A 51 -2.85 9.65 -22.96
N SER A 52 -3.33 10.00 -24.16
CA SER A 52 -4.52 9.37 -24.74
C SER A 52 -4.40 7.84 -24.82
N ALA A 53 -3.19 7.32 -25.07
CA ALA A 53 -2.92 5.88 -25.06
C ALA A 53 -3.18 5.25 -23.69
N ASN A 54 -2.66 5.83 -22.61
CA ASN A 54 -2.89 5.35 -21.24
C ASN A 54 -4.38 5.40 -20.87
N GLU A 55 -5.08 6.50 -21.18
CA GLU A 55 -6.51 6.63 -20.91
C GLU A 55 -7.34 5.57 -21.66
N LYS A 56 -7.04 5.34 -22.94
CA LYS A 56 -7.70 4.29 -23.74
C LYS A 56 -7.38 2.90 -23.23
N MET A 57 -6.14 2.63 -22.85
CA MET A 57 -5.74 1.31 -22.37
C MET A 57 -6.36 0.99 -21.01
N ALA A 58 -6.37 1.95 -20.07
CA ALA A 58 -7.05 1.77 -18.79
C ALA A 58 -8.56 1.55 -18.94
N GLN A 59 -9.20 2.27 -19.88
CA GLN A 59 -10.61 2.05 -20.24
C GLN A 59 -10.84 0.64 -20.79
N ARG A 60 -10.00 0.16 -21.72
CA ARG A 60 -10.09 -1.21 -22.26
C ARG A 60 -9.88 -2.27 -21.18
N PHE A 61 -8.94 -2.04 -20.27
CA PHE A 61 -8.71 -2.91 -19.11
C PHE A 61 -9.98 -3.00 -18.25
N TYR A 62 -10.55 -1.86 -17.90
CA TYR A 62 -11.78 -1.79 -17.13
C TYR A 62 -12.96 -2.48 -17.81
N GLU A 63 -13.15 -2.29 -19.11
CA GLU A 63 -14.19 -2.98 -19.90
C GLU A 63 -13.99 -4.50 -19.91
N LYS A 64 -12.75 -4.99 -20.03
CA LYS A 64 -12.44 -6.41 -19.92
C LYS A 64 -12.73 -7.00 -18.55
N VAL A 65 -12.47 -6.23 -17.49
CA VAL A 65 -12.85 -6.65 -16.13
C VAL A 65 -14.38 -6.73 -16.01
N ILE A 66 -15.13 -5.80 -16.61
CA ILE A 66 -16.60 -5.84 -16.63
C ILE A 66 -17.11 -7.12 -17.29
N GLU A 67 -16.54 -7.50 -18.43
CA GLU A 67 -16.88 -8.75 -19.12
C GLU A 67 -16.61 -9.98 -18.25
N LYS A 68 -15.55 -9.95 -17.45
CA LYS A 68 -15.12 -11.08 -16.60
C LYS A 68 -15.86 -11.17 -15.26
N CYS A 69 -16.36 -10.07 -14.70
CA CYS A 69 -17.04 -10.07 -13.40
C CYS A 69 -18.40 -9.34 -13.46
N PRO A 70 -19.38 -9.77 -14.27
CA PRO A 70 -20.65 -9.04 -14.42
C PRO A 70 -21.39 -8.76 -13.09
N GLU A 71 -21.10 -9.52 -12.03
CA GLU A 71 -21.61 -9.37 -10.67
C GLU A 71 -20.86 -8.35 -9.79
N CYS A 72 -19.68 -7.89 -10.20
CA CYS A 72 -18.95 -6.84 -9.50
C CYS A 72 -19.69 -5.49 -9.55
N THR A 73 -19.42 -4.63 -8.58
CA THR A 73 -19.86 -3.23 -8.58
C THR A 73 -18.77 -2.35 -9.16
N TYR A 74 -19.18 -1.33 -9.92
CA TYR A 74 -18.28 -0.49 -10.69
C TYR A 74 -18.51 0.99 -10.43
N SER A 75 -17.44 1.77 -10.36
CA SER A 75 -17.52 3.23 -10.39
C SER A 75 -16.33 3.84 -11.10
N GLN A 76 -16.50 5.06 -11.60
CA GLN A 76 -15.44 5.83 -12.24
C GLN A 76 -15.37 7.21 -11.60
N ARG A 77 -14.16 7.61 -11.19
CA ARG A 77 -13.88 8.97 -10.75
C ARG A 77 -12.86 9.59 -11.68
N ARG A 78 -13.14 10.80 -12.16
CA ARG A 78 -12.18 11.63 -12.88
C ARG A 78 -11.89 12.82 -12.00
N GLU A 79 -10.81 12.79 -11.22
CA GLU A 79 -10.11 13.96 -10.65
C GLU A 79 -9.09 13.57 -9.56
N PRO A 80 -7.85 14.11 -9.56
CA PRO A 80 -7.13 14.73 -10.68
C PRO A 80 -6.65 13.70 -11.72
N ARG A 81 -6.84 12.40 -11.45
CA ARG A 81 -6.56 11.27 -12.35
C ARG A 81 -7.87 10.50 -12.61
N THR A 82 -7.90 9.72 -13.68
CA THR A 82 -8.98 8.76 -13.92
C THR A 82 -8.72 7.53 -13.07
N PHE A 83 -9.70 7.15 -12.26
CA PHE A 83 -9.75 5.92 -11.49
C PHE A 83 -10.98 5.14 -11.90
N PHE A 84 -10.80 3.85 -12.12
CA PHE A 84 -11.89 2.90 -12.27
C PHE A 84 -11.88 1.96 -11.08
N SER A 85 -12.89 2.05 -10.21
CA SER A 85 -12.97 1.23 -9.01
C SER A 85 -13.88 0.03 -9.28
N ILE A 86 -13.40 -1.15 -8.90
CA ILE A 86 -14.08 -2.43 -9.06
C ILE A 86 -14.20 -3.06 -7.67
N ARG A 87 -15.42 -3.39 -7.25
CA ARG A 87 -15.69 -4.07 -5.98
C ARG A 87 -16.35 -5.41 -6.24
N HIS A 88 -15.67 -6.47 -5.83
CA HIS A 88 -16.14 -7.84 -5.89
C HIS A 88 -17.27 -8.09 -4.85
N PRO A 89 -18.17 -9.07 -5.06
CA PRO A 89 -19.28 -9.34 -4.12
C PRO A 89 -18.90 -9.67 -2.68
N ASP A 90 -17.65 -10.05 -2.43
CA ASP A 90 -17.11 -10.32 -1.09
C ASP A 90 -16.40 -9.10 -0.47
N ASP A 91 -16.71 -7.91 -0.98
CA ASP A 91 -16.16 -6.61 -0.57
C ASP A 91 -14.68 -6.36 -0.87
N TRP A 92 -13.98 -7.31 -1.48
CA TRP A 92 -12.65 -7.02 -2.00
C TRP A 92 -12.74 -6.06 -3.18
N SER A 93 -11.90 -5.02 -3.18
CA SER A 93 -11.85 -4.06 -4.26
C SER A 93 -10.45 -3.83 -4.80
N PHE A 94 -10.41 -3.37 -6.04
CA PHE A 94 -9.21 -2.87 -6.69
C PHE A 94 -9.55 -1.70 -7.60
N GLU A 95 -8.57 -0.85 -7.85
CA GLU A 95 -8.69 0.34 -8.68
C GLU A 95 -7.70 0.28 -9.83
N ILE A 96 -8.18 0.61 -11.03
CA ILE A 96 -7.32 0.84 -12.20
C ILE A 96 -7.08 2.34 -12.29
N ALA A 97 -5.82 2.74 -12.27
CA ALA A 97 -5.36 4.11 -12.29
C ALA A 97 -4.41 4.36 -13.46
N LEU A 98 -4.18 5.65 -13.73
CA LEU A 98 -3.17 6.10 -14.67
C LEU A 98 -1.90 6.47 -13.92
N ASP A 99 -0.77 5.98 -14.43
CA ASP A 99 0.56 6.44 -14.08
C ASP A 99 1.41 6.57 -15.37
N PRO A 100 2.53 7.33 -15.39
CA PRO A 100 3.29 7.51 -16.61
C PRO A 100 3.72 6.17 -17.20
N TRP A 101 3.39 5.98 -18.48
CA TRP A 101 3.83 4.85 -19.31
C TRP A 101 3.20 3.50 -18.95
N VAL A 102 2.29 3.45 -17.98
CA VAL A 102 1.67 2.20 -17.49
C VAL A 102 0.17 2.35 -17.24
N VAL A 103 -0.51 1.21 -17.17
CA VAL A 103 -1.78 1.05 -16.45
C VAL A 103 -1.43 0.46 -15.08
N GLU A 104 -1.85 1.15 -14.03
CA GLU A 104 -1.52 0.80 -12.65
C GLU A 104 -2.77 0.23 -11.96
N VAL A 105 -2.63 -0.88 -11.25
CA VAL A 105 -3.74 -1.56 -10.55
C VAL A 105 -3.44 -1.65 -9.07
N HIS A 106 -4.26 -0.99 -8.25
CA HIS A 106 -4.16 -0.94 -6.80
C HIS A 106 -5.16 -1.90 -6.20
N THR A 107 -4.75 -2.75 -5.26
CA THR A 107 -5.68 -3.65 -4.57
C THR A 107 -5.87 -3.22 -3.12
N ASP A 108 -7.01 -3.58 -2.52
CA ASP A 108 -7.23 -3.36 -1.09
C ASP A 108 -6.10 -3.96 -0.24
N PRO A 109 -5.72 -3.32 0.88
CA PRO A 109 -4.77 -3.91 1.81
C PRO A 109 -5.30 -5.24 2.37
N MET A 110 -4.52 -6.30 2.20
CA MET A 110 -4.85 -7.67 2.58
C MET A 110 -3.72 -8.32 3.37
N THR A 111 -4.04 -9.24 4.28
CA THR A 111 -3.04 -10.12 4.88
C THR A 111 -2.48 -11.10 3.84
N THR A 112 -1.34 -11.74 4.12
CA THR A 112 -0.77 -12.78 3.23
C THR A 112 -1.76 -13.93 2.98
N ASP A 113 -2.54 -14.32 3.98
CA ASP A 113 -3.53 -15.39 3.83
C ASP A 113 -4.73 -14.95 2.98
N GLN A 114 -5.18 -13.70 3.14
CA GLN A 114 -6.22 -13.12 2.28
C GLN A 114 -5.74 -13.00 0.82
N LEU A 115 -4.48 -12.61 0.60
CA LEU A 115 -3.86 -12.56 -0.73
C LEU A 115 -3.81 -13.96 -1.36
N ARG A 116 -3.38 -14.98 -0.59
CA ARG A 116 -3.36 -16.38 -1.06
C ARG A 116 -4.76 -16.87 -1.41
N ALA A 117 -5.76 -16.56 -0.57
CA ALA A 117 -7.15 -16.94 -0.82
C ALA A 117 -7.72 -16.29 -2.10
N ARG A 118 -7.19 -15.13 -2.50
CA ARG A 118 -7.61 -14.37 -3.69
C ARG A 118 -6.73 -14.58 -4.91
N GLN A 119 -5.73 -15.45 -4.84
CA GLN A 119 -4.76 -15.64 -5.93
C GLN A 119 -5.44 -15.92 -7.28
N LEU A 120 -6.50 -16.73 -7.29
CA LEU A 120 -7.23 -17.05 -8.53
C LEU A 120 -7.98 -15.85 -9.10
N GLU A 121 -8.65 -15.05 -8.26
CA GLU A 121 -9.36 -13.85 -8.71
C GLU A 121 -8.39 -12.76 -9.18
N ILE A 122 -7.27 -12.57 -8.46
CA ILE A 122 -6.20 -11.66 -8.88
C ILE A 122 -5.62 -12.09 -10.23
N GLN A 123 -5.33 -13.38 -10.41
CA GLN A 123 -4.85 -13.90 -11.69
C GLN A 123 -5.86 -13.62 -12.80
N ARG A 124 -7.12 -14.02 -12.60
CA ARG A 124 -8.18 -13.94 -13.62
C ARG A 124 -8.57 -12.52 -14.00
N LEU A 125 -8.75 -11.64 -13.00
CA LEU A 125 -9.27 -10.29 -13.21
C LEU A 125 -8.18 -9.28 -13.54
N ILE A 126 -6.96 -9.47 -13.00
CA ILE A 126 -5.87 -8.52 -13.19
C ILE A 126 -4.87 -9.04 -14.23
N PHE A 127 -4.19 -10.14 -13.97
CA PHE A 127 -3.08 -10.59 -14.82
C PHE A 127 -3.53 -11.13 -16.18
N ASP A 128 -4.60 -11.95 -16.23
CA ASP A 128 -5.11 -12.49 -17.49
C ASP A 128 -5.74 -11.37 -18.34
N THR A 129 -6.34 -10.36 -17.70
CA THR A 129 -6.85 -9.17 -18.40
C THR A 129 -5.71 -8.34 -19.01
N ALA A 130 -4.61 -8.15 -18.27
CA ALA A 130 -3.42 -7.51 -18.81
C ALA A 130 -2.89 -8.28 -20.03
N LEU A 131 -2.77 -9.60 -19.91
CA LEU A 131 -2.28 -10.46 -20.99
C LEU A 131 -3.18 -10.41 -22.24
N GLU A 132 -4.51 -10.44 -22.09
CA GLU A 132 -5.47 -10.31 -23.19
C GLU A 132 -5.40 -8.97 -23.92
N LEU A 133 -4.82 -7.95 -23.28
CA LEU A 133 -4.60 -6.62 -23.85
C LEU A 133 -3.16 -6.41 -24.33
N ASP A 134 -2.39 -7.50 -24.46
CA ASP A 134 -0.96 -7.50 -24.81
C ASP A 134 -0.12 -6.61 -23.88
N LEU A 135 -0.52 -6.51 -22.61
CA LEU A 135 0.24 -5.83 -21.58
C LEU A 135 1.11 -6.82 -20.82
N PHE A 136 2.33 -6.41 -20.49
CA PHE A 136 3.26 -7.14 -19.65
C PHE A 136 3.64 -6.32 -18.43
N SER A 137 4.03 -7.00 -17.35
CA SER A 137 4.59 -6.31 -16.18
C SER A 137 6.03 -5.92 -16.46
N GLN A 138 6.41 -4.70 -16.07
CA GLN A 138 7.80 -4.28 -16.10
C GLN A 138 8.43 -4.67 -14.76
N ASP A 139 9.42 -5.57 -14.78
CA ASP A 139 10.03 -6.26 -13.61
C ASP A 139 10.54 -5.37 -12.45
N THR A 140 10.47 -4.04 -12.56
CA THR A 140 11.07 -3.11 -11.60
C THR A 140 10.15 -2.00 -11.09
N SER A 141 8.86 -1.99 -11.43
CA SER A 141 7.96 -0.87 -11.07
C SER A 141 6.83 -1.22 -10.09
N GLY A 142 6.73 -2.46 -9.59
CA GLY A 142 5.71 -2.81 -8.60
C GLY A 142 5.96 -2.15 -7.24
N HIS A 143 4.90 -1.65 -6.62
CA HIS A 143 4.92 -1.10 -5.26
C HIS A 143 4.16 -2.01 -4.29
N ILE A 144 4.68 -2.14 -3.07
CA ILE A 144 3.96 -2.80 -1.97
C ILE A 144 3.70 -1.73 -0.91
N HIS A 145 2.41 -1.46 -0.68
CA HIS A 145 1.99 -0.56 0.39
C HIS A 145 1.87 -1.35 1.70
N VAL A 146 2.60 -0.96 2.74
CA VAL A 146 2.54 -1.60 4.07
C VAL A 146 1.61 -0.78 4.97
N GLY A 147 0.60 -1.43 5.54
CA GLY A 147 -0.35 -0.78 6.43
C GLY A 147 0.31 -0.30 7.73
N LEU A 148 0.36 1.02 7.96
CA LEU A 148 1.04 1.61 9.13
C LEU A 148 0.47 1.13 10.48
N LEU A 149 -0.85 0.98 10.60
CA LEU A 149 -1.47 0.57 11.86
C LEU A 149 -1.47 -0.95 12.04
N SER A 150 -1.73 -1.69 10.96
CA SER A 150 -1.82 -3.16 10.99
C SER A 150 -0.46 -3.83 11.07
N ALA A 151 0.59 -3.28 10.47
CA ALA A 151 1.92 -3.90 10.47
C ALA A 151 2.75 -3.61 11.72
N PHE A 152 2.36 -2.59 12.50
CA PHE A 152 3.14 -2.12 13.65
C PHE A 152 2.32 -2.06 14.94
N ASP A 153 1.13 -2.68 14.99
CA ASP A 153 0.26 -2.76 16.18
C ASP A 153 0.00 -1.40 16.86
N ASP A 154 -0.15 -0.33 16.08
CA ASP A 154 -0.26 1.06 16.58
C ASP A 154 0.95 1.52 17.44
N ASP A 155 2.08 0.81 17.38
CA ASP A 155 3.33 1.14 18.06
C ASP A 155 4.23 2.00 17.14
N PRO A 156 4.38 3.30 17.43
CA PRO A 156 5.16 4.21 16.60
C PRO A 156 6.66 3.93 16.70
N LYS A 157 7.12 3.25 17.76
CA LYS A 157 8.52 2.83 17.91
C LYS A 157 8.82 1.66 16.99
N LEU A 158 7.88 0.72 16.81
CA LEU A 158 8.03 -0.36 15.82
C LEU A 158 8.10 0.19 14.39
N PHE A 159 7.21 1.13 14.03
CA PHE A 159 7.29 1.79 12.73
C PHE A 159 8.60 2.56 12.55
N ARG A 160 9.01 3.35 13.54
CA ARG A 160 10.30 4.09 13.51
C ARG A 160 11.47 3.13 13.35
N ASN A 161 11.50 2.03 14.11
CA ASN A 161 12.56 1.04 14.02
C ASN A 161 12.57 0.36 12.65
N PHE A 162 11.41 0.00 12.11
CA PHE A 162 11.31 -0.50 10.74
C PHE A 162 11.87 0.49 9.71
N ILE A 163 11.55 1.78 9.79
CA ILE A 163 12.10 2.79 8.87
C ILE A 163 13.61 2.95 9.05
N VAL A 164 14.11 2.95 10.29
CA VAL A 164 15.55 3.01 10.56
C VAL A 164 16.26 1.78 10.03
N ASP A 165 15.71 0.59 10.25
CA ASP A 165 16.28 -0.67 9.79
C ASP A 165 16.22 -0.78 8.27
N TRP A 166 15.10 -0.40 7.64
CA TRP A 166 14.96 -0.36 6.19
C TRP A 166 15.95 0.60 5.53
N THR A 167 16.18 1.76 6.12
CA THR A 167 17.11 2.76 5.57
C THR A 167 18.57 2.43 5.82
N THR A 168 18.88 1.85 7.00
CA THR A 168 20.23 1.46 7.41
C THR A 168 20.66 0.15 6.74
N TYR A 169 19.74 -0.79 6.62
CA TYR A 169 19.92 -2.12 6.04
C TYR A 169 19.01 -2.30 4.82
N SER A 170 19.00 -1.34 3.90
CA SER A 170 18.19 -1.43 2.66
C SER A 170 18.47 -2.68 1.80
N ARG A 171 19.63 -3.32 1.99
CA ARG A 171 19.96 -4.63 1.42
C ARG A 171 19.16 -5.79 2.02
N MET A 172 18.62 -5.65 3.22
CA MET A 172 17.86 -6.71 3.88
C MET A 172 16.58 -7.04 3.10
N ALA A 173 15.94 -6.02 2.53
CA ALA A 173 14.82 -6.20 1.61
C ALA A 173 15.23 -6.93 0.33
N SER A 174 16.33 -6.53 -0.31
CA SER A 174 16.80 -7.16 -1.55
C SER A 174 17.25 -8.61 -1.34
N VAL A 175 17.89 -8.90 -0.20
CA VAL A 175 18.30 -10.26 0.19
C VAL A 175 17.09 -11.16 0.48
N LEU A 176 16.03 -10.65 1.12
CA LEU A 176 14.81 -11.42 1.40
C LEU A 176 14.08 -11.88 0.13
N PHE A 177 14.18 -11.12 -0.97
CA PHE A 177 13.55 -11.46 -2.24
C PHE A 177 14.49 -12.17 -3.24
N GLY A 178 15.64 -12.67 -2.77
CA GLY A 178 16.59 -13.41 -3.61
C GLY A 178 17.26 -12.57 -4.70
N ALA A 179 17.08 -11.25 -4.66
CA ALA A 179 17.66 -10.31 -5.60
C ALA A 179 18.95 -9.73 -5.01
N ASP A 180 20.08 -10.29 -5.40
CA ASP A 180 21.36 -9.57 -5.31
C ASP A 180 21.41 -8.53 -6.45
N SER A 181 20.45 -7.60 -6.46
CA SER A 181 20.32 -6.59 -7.50
C SER A 181 20.74 -5.23 -6.94
N GLN A 182 21.77 -4.66 -7.55
CA GLN A 182 22.37 -3.35 -7.28
C GLN A 182 21.43 -2.14 -7.57
N GLY A 183 20.12 -2.26 -7.32
CA GLY A 183 19.10 -1.39 -7.89
C GLY A 183 18.61 -0.21 -7.02
N ALA A 184 18.82 -0.23 -5.71
CA ALA A 184 18.39 0.87 -4.83
C ALA A 184 19.59 1.52 -4.13
N PRO A 185 19.95 2.78 -4.42
CA PRO A 185 21.00 3.47 -3.69
C PRO A 185 20.59 3.59 -2.22
N THR A 186 21.43 3.04 -1.34
CA THR A 186 21.29 3.10 0.11
C THR A 186 21.25 4.57 0.58
N MET A 187 20.73 4.86 1.78
CA MET A 187 20.55 6.25 2.22
C MET A 187 21.87 7.05 2.29
N ASP A 188 23.00 6.38 2.49
CA ASP A 188 24.35 6.96 2.41
C ASP A 188 24.77 7.33 0.98
N MET A 189 24.24 6.65 -0.05
CA MET A 189 24.47 6.98 -1.46
C MET A 189 23.66 8.19 -1.94
N ARG A 190 22.66 8.65 -1.17
CA ARG A 190 21.76 9.78 -1.54
C ARG A 190 22.29 11.17 -1.14
N GLY A 191 23.55 11.27 -0.72
CA GLY A 191 24.25 12.52 -0.40
C GLY A 191 24.01 13.04 1.03
N ARG A 192 25.02 13.73 1.59
CA ARG A 192 25.05 14.14 3.01
C ARG A 192 23.84 14.98 3.45
N HIS A 193 23.28 15.79 2.55
CA HIS A 193 22.12 16.64 2.88
C HIS A 193 20.87 15.82 3.21
N ARG A 194 20.55 14.80 2.40
CA ARG A 194 19.37 13.95 2.63
C ARG A 194 19.55 13.06 3.85
N LEU A 195 20.76 12.55 4.07
CA LEU A 195 21.11 11.80 5.28
C LEU A 195 20.94 12.66 6.55
N ASN A 196 21.36 13.92 6.52
CA ASN A 196 21.21 14.83 7.66
C ASN A 196 19.74 15.18 7.94
N ASN A 197 18.91 15.35 6.90
CA ASN A 197 17.47 15.58 7.09
C ASN A 197 16.78 14.35 7.68
N PHE A 198 17.13 13.15 7.20
CA PHE A 198 16.63 11.91 7.77
C PHE A 198 17.02 11.77 9.26
N ARG A 199 18.29 12.03 9.61
CA ARG A 199 18.75 12.05 11.01
C ARG A 199 17.98 13.04 11.89
N LYS A 200 17.63 14.23 11.37
CA LYS A 200 16.81 15.21 12.11
C LYS A 200 15.40 14.70 12.37
N ILE A 201 14.79 14.00 11.41
CA ILE A 201 13.46 13.39 11.58
C ILE A 201 13.53 12.30 12.65
N ILE A 202 14.52 11.40 12.58
CA ILE A 202 14.71 10.36 13.59
C ILE A 202 15.00 10.96 14.97
N ALA A 203 15.87 11.96 15.07
CA ALA A 203 16.15 12.64 16.33
C ALA A 203 14.92 13.35 16.91
N PHE A 204 14.07 13.94 16.06
CA PHE A 204 12.79 14.51 16.49
C PHE A 204 11.86 13.42 17.05
N PHE A 205 11.75 12.29 16.35
CA PHE A 205 11.01 11.12 16.84
C PHE A 205 11.56 10.65 18.20
N ASP A 206 12.87 10.43 18.31
CA ASP A 206 13.52 9.95 19.52
C ASP A 206 13.41 10.96 20.69
N GLN A 207 13.36 12.27 20.43
CA GLN A 207 13.24 13.28 21.48
C GLN A 207 11.79 13.54 21.92
N LYS A 208 10.81 13.40 21.02
CA LYS A 208 9.40 13.74 21.29
C LYS A 208 8.54 12.51 21.61
N LEU A 209 8.83 11.34 21.05
CA LEU A 209 8.01 10.11 21.23
C LEU A 209 8.53 9.16 22.32
N LEU A 210 9.46 9.61 23.15
CA LEU A 210 9.83 8.92 24.40
C LEU A 210 9.00 9.39 25.60
N ASN A 211 8.14 10.41 25.45
CA ASN A 211 7.15 10.81 26.44
C ASN A 211 5.77 10.24 26.08
N PRO A 212 5.14 9.41 26.93
CA PRO A 212 3.86 8.77 26.65
C PRO A 212 2.70 9.74 26.29
N GLU A 213 2.73 10.98 26.78
CA GLU A 213 1.69 11.98 26.48
C GLU A 213 1.82 12.53 25.05
N ASP A 214 3.05 12.75 24.59
CA ASP A 214 3.35 13.21 23.23
C ASP A 214 3.09 12.10 22.19
N GLU A 215 3.28 10.83 22.58
CA GLU A 215 2.94 9.64 21.80
C GLU A 215 1.43 9.54 21.52
N ARG A 216 0.61 9.69 22.57
CA ARG A 216 -0.85 9.72 22.43
C ARG A 216 -1.30 10.92 21.59
N ALA A 217 -0.70 12.10 21.78
CA ALA A 217 -1.06 13.30 21.00
C ALA A 217 -0.71 13.17 19.51
N PHE A 218 0.42 12.55 19.19
CA PHE A 218 0.82 12.25 17.81
C PHE A 218 -0.20 11.34 17.12
N TRP A 219 -0.60 10.23 17.76
CA TRP A 219 -1.60 9.32 17.18
C TRP A 219 -2.97 9.96 17.11
N VAL A 220 -3.42 10.69 18.13
CA VAL A 220 -4.67 11.46 18.05
C VAL A 220 -4.64 12.39 16.84
N LYS A 221 -3.52 13.04 16.55
CA LYS A 221 -3.36 13.89 15.37
C LYS A 221 -3.36 13.08 14.06
N VAL A 222 -2.52 12.05 13.95
CA VAL A 222 -2.41 11.21 12.73
C VAL A 222 -3.74 10.52 12.43
N THR A 223 -4.35 9.89 13.42
CA THR A 223 -5.64 9.19 13.31
C THR A 223 -6.77 10.17 13.03
N LYS A 224 -6.79 11.37 13.63
CA LYS A 224 -7.76 12.43 13.31
C LYS A 224 -7.57 12.96 11.88
N ASP A 225 -6.33 13.16 11.43
CA ASP A 225 -6.04 13.65 10.08
C ASP A 225 -6.41 12.59 9.01
N ILE A 226 -6.16 11.29 9.30
CA ILE A 226 -6.59 10.17 8.44
C ILE A 226 -8.11 10.04 8.46
N PHE A 227 -8.74 10.11 9.63
CA PHE A 227 -10.19 9.99 9.80
C PHE A 227 -10.93 11.15 9.13
N LEU A 228 -10.49 12.40 9.32
CA LEU A 228 -11.08 13.57 8.68
C LEU A 228 -10.90 13.55 7.16
N LYS A 229 -9.77 13.07 6.64
CA LYS A 229 -9.57 12.86 5.20
C LYS A 229 -10.44 11.74 4.62
N LYS A 230 -10.77 10.70 5.40
CA LYS A 230 -11.74 9.69 5.01
C LYS A 230 -13.16 10.25 5.07
N LEU A 231 -13.51 11.00 6.11
CA LEU A 231 -14.85 11.57 6.31
C LEU A 231 -15.21 12.59 5.22
N SER A 232 -14.25 13.44 4.82
CA SER A 232 -14.47 14.38 3.71
C SER A 232 -14.73 13.67 2.38
N ARG A 233 -14.11 12.50 2.14
CA ARG A 233 -14.36 11.67 0.96
C ARG A 233 -15.72 10.96 0.95
N PHE A 234 -16.45 10.95 2.06
CA PHE A 234 -17.80 10.38 2.18
C PHE A 234 -18.91 11.43 2.14
N LEU A 235 -18.56 12.71 2.31
CA LEU A 235 -19.49 13.83 2.34
C LEU A 235 -19.48 14.66 1.04
N ASP A 236 -18.62 14.29 0.09
CA ASP A 236 -18.60 14.73 -1.30
C ASP A 236 -19.12 13.61 -2.20
#